data_AF-A0AAD4KSR5-F1
#
_entry.id   AF-A0AAD4KSR5-F1
#
_cell.length_a   1.000
_cell.length_b   1.000
_cell.length_c   1.000
_cell.angle_alpha   90.00
_cell.angle_beta   90.00
_cell.angle_gamma   90.00
#
_symmetry.space_group_name_H-M   'P 1'
#
loop_
_entity.id
_entity.type
_entity.pdbx_description
1 polymer ?
#
loop_
_entity_poly.entity_id
_entity_poly.type
_entity_poly.pdbx_seq_one_letter_code
_entity_poly.pdbx_strand_id
1 'polypeptide(L)'
;MSSFTKLIVVALAAVSVPFVSAQTYTNCNPLDETCSADSGLSKWSFYSDFTTGDSAFEDWNTTAGTVNSTSSGAAFVINEKGDAPTIKSNFYFFFGYVEVKMKIASGTGIISSIVFESDDLDEIDWEGIGTYNYEIETNYFGKDNTTTYDRATYPNVTTPADTFHTYAVDWTSSQIEWFVDGVSVRTLAYEDALDGKNFPQTPMTLRIGIWAGGDPDNGEGTIEWAGGETDYSDAPFSMYVESVKIINYNPADTYTYSDKTGDYTSIKLANTTSSGTTTSSVSSLSSSTTSSSSGSSTGASTATSTATSTGTISSSNRTISSNSTSSTPSPSSSTPSSSTSTASSASFTAAAANVLGLTMNPVVALPIAALFFFL
;
A
#
# COMPACT_ATOMS: atom_id res chain seq x y z
N MET A 1 61.94 15.24 12.05
CA MET A 1 60.67 15.96 11.80
C MET A 1 59.71 14.96 11.20
N SER A 2 58.91 14.32 12.04
CA SER A 2 58.01 13.22 11.66
C SER A 2 56.63 13.79 11.33
N SER A 3 56.14 13.47 10.13
CA SER A 3 54.87 13.90 9.58
C SER A 3 53.75 13.02 10.13
N PHE A 4 52.82 13.59 10.89
CA PHE A 4 51.59 12.93 11.31
C PHE A 4 50.50 13.18 10.27
N THR A 5 50.31 12.22 9.36
CA THR A 5 49.14 12.14 8.49
C THR A 5 47.97 11.66 9.34
N LYS A 6 47.03 12.55 9.65
CA LYS A 6 45.76 12.18 10.28
C LYS A 6 44.87 11.52 9.21
N LEU A 7 44.70 10.20 9.31
CA LEU A 7 43.62 9.48 8.65
C LEU A 7 42.31 9.89 9.32
N ILE A 8 41.46 10.58 8.57
CA ILE A 8 40.04 10.75 8.92
C ILE A 8 39.37 9.44 8.53
N VAL A 9 39.04 8.63 9.53
CA VAL A 9 38.13 7.49 9.37
C VAL A 9 36.72 8.08 9.34
N VAL A 10 36.12 8.13 8.16
CA VAL A 10 34.67 8.33 8.03
C VAL A 10 34.03 7.02 8.45
N ALA A 11 33.50 6.96 9.66
CA ALA A 11 32.62 5.89 10.08
C ALA A 11 31.31 6.05 9.29
N LEU A 12 31.08 5.19 8.30
CA LEU A 12 29.74 4.90 7.82
C LEU A 12 29.01 4.23 8.99
N ALA A 13 28.27 5.03 9.78
CA ALA A 13 27.22 4.49 10.61
C ALA A 13 26.19 3.90 9.63
N ALA A 14 26.21 2.58 9.46
CA ALA A 14 25.06 1.90 8.91
C ALA A 14 23.92 2.18 9.90
N VAL A 15 23.01 3.06 9.53
CA VAL A 15 21.74 3.25 10.22
C VAL A 15 20.98 1.95 9.98
N SER A 16 21.25 0.94 10.79
CA SER A 16 20.36 -0.21 10.92
C SER A 16 19.14 0.33 11.64
N VAL A 17 18.14 0.75 10.86
CA VAL A 17 16.80 1.01 11.37
C VAL A 17 16.29 -0.34 11.87
N PRO A 18 16.13 -0.57 13.19
CA PRO A 18 15.42 -1.76 13.62
C PRO A 18 13.98 -1.59 13.16
N PHE A 19 13.62 -2.35 12.13
CA PHE A 19 12.24 -2.53 11.76
C PHE A 19 11.43 -3.06 12.93
N VAL A 20 10.13 -2.82 12.84
CA VAL A 20 9.07 -3.37 13.67
C VAL A 20 9.05 -4.88 13.55
N SER A 21 9.93 -5.56 14.28
CA SER A 21 9.86 -7.03 14.40
C SER A 21 8.53 -7.52 14.99
N ALA A 22 7.66 -6.61 15.44
CA ALA A 22 6.32 -6.94 15.91
C ALA A 22 5.27 -7.08 14.77
N GLN A 23 5.46 -6.47 13.61
CA GLN A 23 4.44 -6.45 12.55
C GLN A 23 4.83 -7.29 11.33
N THR A 24 6.12 -7.32 10.97
CA THR A 24 6.62 -8.09 9.83
C THR A 24 7.35 -9.34 10.29
N TYR A 25 6.68 -10.49 10.15
CA TYR A 25 7.23 -11.79 10.56
C TYR A 25 6.50 -12.95 9.88
N THR A 26 7.25 -14.04 9.72
CA THR A 26 6.74 -15.35 9.28
C THR A 26 7.03 -16.41 10.34
N ASN A 27 6.11 -17.38 10.48
CA ASN A 27 6.34 -18.55 11.34
C ASN A 27 7.10 -19.66 10.63
N CYS A 28 7.08 -19.66 9.30
CA CYS A 28 7.72 -20.65 8.44
C CYS A 28 8.14 -19.95 7.16
N ASN A 29 9.44 -19.80 6.93
CA ASN A 29 9.94 -19.17 5.72
C ASN A 29 10.12 -20.24 4.62
N PRO A 30 9.35 -20.20 3.51
CA PRO A 30 9.42 -21.21 2.47
C PRO A 30 10.72 -21.17 1.64
N LEU A 31 11.55 -20.13 1.79
CA LEU A 31 12.90 -20.10 1.22
C LEU A 31 13.87 -21.00 1.99
N ASP A 32 13.61 -21.21 3.28
CA ASP A 32 14.48 -21.97 4.17
C ASP A 32 13.99 -23.42 4.36
N GLU A 33 12.68 -23.64 4.37
CA GLU A 33 12.07 -24.95 4.65
C GLU A 33 10.80 -25.21 3.83
N THR A 34 10.15 -26.36 4.07
CA THR A 34 8.87 -26.69 3.43
C THR A 34 7.73 -26.33 4.38
N CYS A 35 6.96 -25.32 4.00
CA CYS A 35 5.83 -24.83 4.77
C CYS A 35 4.52 -25.52 4.42
N SER A 36 3.54 -25.40 5.32
CA SER A 36 2.16 -25.78 5.03
C SER A 36 1.59 -24.85 3.95
N ALA A 37 0.53 -25.31 3.28
CA ALA A 37 -0.15 -24.46 2.30
C ALA A 37 -0.85 -23.28 3.00
N ASP A 38 -0.73 -22.09 2.42
CA ASP A 38 -1.41 -20.88 2.85
C ASP A 38 -2.91 -21.03 2.61
N SER A 39 -3.73 -20.62 3.58
CA SER A 39 -5.19 -20.57 3.41
C SER A 39 -5.55 -19.40 2.49
N GLY A 40 -6.11 -19.68 1.32
CA GLY A 40 -6.38 -18.66 0.30
C GLY A 40 -7.78 -18.07 0.36
N LEU A 41 -7.92 -16.85 -0.16
CA LEU A 41 -9.21 -16.25 -0.48
C LEU A 41 -9.74 -16.86 -1.78
N SER A 42 -10.60 -17.88 -1.68
CA SER A 42 -11.17 -18.56 -2.85
C SER A 42 -12.27 -17.79 -3.58
N LYS A 43 -12.52 -16.54 -3.19
CA LYS A 43 -13.46 -15.63 -3.84
C LYS A 43 -12.71 -14.59 -4.67
N TRP A 44 -13.32 -14.19 -5.78
CA TRP A 44 -12.81 -13.07 -6.60
C TRP A 44 -12.77 -11.75 -5.82
N SER A 45 -13.75 -11.52 -4.96
CA SER A 45 -13.86 -10.28 -4.19
C SER A 45 -14.17 -10.55 -2.73
N PHE A 46 -13.60 -9.72 -1.87
CA PHE A 46 -13.87 -9.62 -0.45
C PHE A 46 -14.14 -8.17 -0.07
N TYR A 47 -15.02 -7.95 0.90
CA TYR A 47 -15.35 -6.62 1.41
C TYR A 47 -15.70 -6.71 2.90
N SER A 48 -15.05 -5.88 3.71
CA SER A 48 -15.38 -5.65 5.12
C SER A 48 -15.77 -4.19 5.30
N ASP A 49 -16.95 -3.97 5.87
CA ASP A 49 -17.41 -2.66 6.36
C ASP A 49 -17.39 -2.67 7.89
N PHE A 50 -16.37 -2.05 8.46
CA PHE A 50 -16.15 -2.06 9.90
C PHE A 50 -17.11 -1.16 10.68
N THR A 51 -18.02 -0.45 9.99
CA THR A 51 -19.09 0.33 10.65
C THR A 51 -20.28 -0.55 11.05
N THR A 52 -20.33 -1.80 10.58
CA THR A 52 -21.47 -2.72 10.78
C THR A 52 -21.44 -3.51 12.11
N GLY A 53 -20.41 -3.33 12.93
CA GLY A 53 -20.23 -4.06 14.19
C GLY A 53 -19.29 -5.27 14.07
N ASP A 54 -19.33 -6.14 15.09
CA ASP A 54 -18.36 -7.23 15.29
C ASP A 54 -18.31 -8.25 14.12
N SER A 55 -19.41 -8.41 13.37
CA SER A 55 -19.45 -9.31 12.20
C SER A 55 -18.47 -8.89 11.09
N ALA A 56 -18.04 -7.62 11.06
CA ALA A 56 -17.05 -7.15 10.09
C ALA A 56 -15.66 -7.79 10.27
N PHE A 57 -15.39 -8.36 11.44
CA PHE A 57 -14.12 -8.98 11.81
C PHE A 57 -14.09 -10.51 11.65
N GLU A 58 -15.16 -11.15 11.15
CA GLU A 58 -15.24 -12.63 11.03
C GLU A 58 -14.09 -13.25 10.22
N ASP A 59 -13.62 -12.52 9.19
CA ASP A 59 -12.51 -12.93 8.32
C ASP A 59 -11.15 -12.31 8.73
N TRP A 60 -11.07 -11.78 9.95
CA TRP A 60 -9.89 -11.14 10.51
C TRP A 60 -9.48 -11.80 11.83
N ASN A 61 -8.19 -11.77 12.12
CA ASN A 61 -7.62 -12.15 13.40
C ASN A 61 -6.92 -10.93 14.03
N THR A 62 -7.27 -10.60 15.26
CA THR A 62 -6.56 -9.59 16.04
C THR A 62 -5.27 -10.20 16.59
N THR A 63 -4.13 -9.81 16.03
CA THR A 63 -2.81 -10.38 16.38
C THR A 63 -2.15 -9.66 17.56
N ALA A 64 -2.56 -8.42 17.83
CA ALA A 64 -2.10 -7.63 18.97
C ALA A 64 -3.16 -6.63 19.42
N GLY A 65 -3.14 -6.27 20.70
CA GLY A 65 -4.04 -5.28 21.30
C GLY A 65 -5.52 -5.63 21.18
N THR A 66 -6.37 -4.61 21.03
CA THR A 66 -7.80 -4.75 20.81
C THR A 66 -8.25 -3.76 19.76
N VAL A 67 -9.10 -4.21 18.84
CA VAL A 67 -9.67 -3.39 17.77
C VAL A 67 -11.18 -3.55 17.83
N ASN A 68 -11.89 -2.42 17.95
CA ASN A 68 -13.34 -2.41 18.10
C ASN A 68 -14.00 -1.73 16.90
N SER A 69 -15.19 -2.21 16.52
CA SER A 69 -16.04 -1.48 15.59
C SER A 69 -16.61 -0.22 16.24
N THR A 70 -16.65 0.88 15.49
CA THR A 70 -17.26 2.15 15.85
C THR A 70 -18.06 2.70 14.67
N SER A 71 -18.77 3.81 14.87
CA SER A 71 -19.42 4.53 13.75
C SER A 71 -18.46 5.06 12.68
N SER A 72 -17.15 5.15 12.97
CA SER A 72 -16.09 5.53 12.03
C SER A 72 -15.32 4.32 11.49
N GLY A 73 -15.76 3.09 11.78
CA GLY A 73 -15.09 1.86 11.41
C GLY A 73 -14.27 1.24 12.55
N ALA A 74 -13.31 0.40 12.20
CA ALA A 74 -12.39 -0.24 13.14
C ALA A 74 -11.49 0.82 13.77
N ALA A 75 -11.47 0.89 15.10
CA ALA A 75 -10.64 1.81 15.85
C ALA A 75 -9.40 1.09 16.40
N PHE A 76 -8.23 1.57 16.00
CA PHE A 76 -6.92 1.14 16.47
C PHE A 76 -6.37 2.24 17.38
N VAL A 77 -6.19 1.95 18.67
CA VAL A 77 -5.92 2.99 19.68
C VAL A 77 -4.68 2.66 20.50
N ILE A 78 -3.74 3.60 20.58
CA ILE A 78 -2.61 3.58 21.51
C ILE A 78 -2.99 4.45 22.70
N ASN A 79 -3.17 3.82 23.86
CA ASN A 79 -3.44 4.51 25.13
C ASN A 79 -2.19 4.66 25.97
N GLU A 80 -1.25 3.72 25.86
CA GLU A 80 0.00 3.73 26.59
C GLU A 80 1.13 3.06 25.82
N LYS A 81 2.34 3.17 26.34
CA LYS A 81 3.54 2.55 25.79
C LYS A 81 3.37 1.04 25.63
N GLY A 82 3.73 0.53 24.45
CA GLY A 82 3.63 -0.88 24.10
C GLY A 82 2.30 -1.29 23.46
N ASP A 83 1.30 -0.40 23.42
CA ASP A 83 0.11 -0.64 22.60
C ASP A 83 0.49 -0.64 21.11
N ALA A 84 0.12 -1.73 20.43
CA ALA A 84 0.26 -1.86 18.98
C ALA A 84 -0.90 -2.70 18.41
N PRO A 85 -2.16 -2.23 18.49
CA PRO A 85 -3.28 -3.01 18.04
C PRO A 85 -3.22 -3.27 16.53
N THR A 86 -3.40 -4.54 16.15
CA THR A 86 -3.20 -5.03 14.78
C THR A 86 -4.21 -6.11 14.44
N ILE A 87 -4.79 -6.03 13.25
CA ILE A 87 -5.58 -7.11 12.64
C ILE A 87 -4.85 -7.66 11.42
N LYS A 88 -5.07 -8.95 11.14
CA LYS A 88 -4.57 -9.67 9.97
C LYS A 88 -5.70 -10.43 9.31
N SER A 89 -5.76 -10.45 7.97
CA SER A 89 -6.72 -11.30 7.26
C SER A 89 -6.49 -12.79 7.59
N ASN A 90 -7.58 -13.55 7.71
CA ASN A 90 -7.51 -15.00 7.93
C ASN A 90 -7.04 -15.78 6.69
N PHE A 91 -6.96 -15.09 5.55
CA PHE A 91 -6.61 -15.65 4.26
C PHE A 91 -5.46 -14.86 3.62
N TYR A 92 -4.83 -15.51 2.65
CA TYR A 92 -3.91 -14.91 1.69
C TYR A 92 -4.65 -14.59 0.40
N PHE A 93 -4.20 -13.58 -0.33
CA PHE A 93 -4.58 -13.30 -1.71
C PHE A 93 -3.32 -13.26 -2.58
N PHE A 94 -3.46 -13.52 -3.87
CA PHE A 94 -2.30 -13.67 -4.74
C PHE A 94 -2.43 -12.84 -6.00
N PHE A 95 -1.67 -11.74 -6.02
CA PHE A 95 -1.95 -10.59 -6.88
C PHE A 95 -3.37 -10.05 -6.66
N GLY A 96 -3.63 -8.82 -7.07
CA GLY A 96 -4.95 -8.25 -6.85
C GLY A 96 -4.99 -6.75 -6.78
N TYR A 97 -6.17 -6.28 -6.44
CA TYR A 97 -6.43 -4.88 -6.14
C TYR A 97 -7.00 -4.76 -4.73
N VAL A 98 -6.34 -4.01 -3.87
CA VAL A 98 -6.75 -3.82 -2.47
C VAL A 98 -7.03 -2.34 -2.24
N GLU A 99 -8.19 -2.01 -1.68
CA GLU A 99 -8.55 -0.67 -1.20
C GLU A 99 -8.75 -0.71 0.31
N VAL A 100 -8.16 0.24 1.02
CA VAL A 100 -8.39 0.48 2.44
C VAL A 100 -8.79 1.93 2.62
N LYS A 101 -10.00 2.16 3.15
CA LYS A 101 -10.46 3.51 3.50
C LYS A 101 -10.07 3.82 4.94
N MET A 102 -9.06 4.65 5.12
CA MET A 102 -8.38 4.88 6.39
C MET A 102 -8.23 6.37 6.68
N LYS A 103 -8.26 6.71 7.97
CA LYS A 103 -7.78 7.98 8.52
C LYS A 103 -6.66 7.65 9.51
N ILE A 104 -5.47 8.20 9.27
CA ILE A 104 -4.29 7.90 10.10
C ILE A 104 -4.43 8.52 11.48
N ALA A 105 -3.66 8.03 12.45
CA ALA A 105 -3.51 8.71 13.72
C ALA A 105 -2.57 9.91 13.59
N SER A 106 -2.94 11.04 14.21
CA SER A 106 -2.01 12.14 14.47
C SER A 106 -1.16 11.84 15.71
N GLY A 107 0.03 12.43 15.79
CA GLY A 107 0.89 12.37 16.98
C GLY A 107 2.33 12.10 16.60
N THR A 108 3.27 12.76 17.29
CA THR A 108 4.70 12.59 17.03
C THR A 108 5.10 11.13 17.20
N GLY A 109 5.71 10.55 16.18
CA GLY A 109 6.21 9.18 16.21
C GLY A 109 5.13 8.10 16.11
N ILE A 110 3.86 8.45 15.92
CA ILE A 110 2.77 7.46 15.78
C ILE A 110 2.64 7.04 14.33
N ILE A 111 2.58 5.73 14.09
CA ILE A 111 2.55 5.14 12.77
C ILE A 111 1.24 4.40 12.56
N SER A 112 0.61 4.62 11.40
CA SER A 112 -0.59 3.92 10.92
C SER A 112 -0.25 3.12 9.67
N SER A 113 -0.31 1.79 9.77
CA SER A 113 0.28 0.89 8.77
C SER A 113 -0.79 0.07 8.05
N ILE A 114 -0.65 -0.05 6.73
CA ILE A 114 -1.32 -1.07 5.90
C ILE A 114 -0.20 -1.87 5.25
N VAL A 115 -0.10 -3.15 5.57
CA VAL A 115 1.01 -4.01 5.13
C VAL A 115 0.46 -5.26 4.45
N PHE A 116 0.93 -5.54 3.24
CA PHE A 116 0.71 -6.80 2.57
C PHE A 116 1.97 -7.62 2.82
N GLU A 117 1.84 -8.79 3.41
CA GLU A 117 3.02 -9.57 3.78
C GLU A 117 2.83 -11.06 3.49
N SER A 118 3.82 -11.65 2.82
CA SER A 118 3.91 -13.07 2.52
C SER A 118 4.72 -13.83 3.57
N ASP A 119 4.65 -15.16 3.53
CA ASP A 119 5.45 -16.02 4.39
C ASP A 119 6.95 -16.03 4.03
N ASP A 120 7.32 -15.61 2.82
CA ASP A 120 8.72 -15.38 2.44
C ASP A 120 9.20 -13.94 2.65
N LEU A 121 8.38 -13.08 3.26
CA LEU A 121 8.69 -11.68 3.57
C LEU A 121 8.88 -10.81 2.33
N ASP A 122 8.15 -11.12 1.25
CA ASP A 122 7.75 -10.10 0.29
C ASP A 122 6.72 -9.17 0.98
N GLU A 123 6.87 -7.86 0.77
CA GLU A 123 6.12 -6.83 1.47
C GLU A 123 5.73 -5.67 0.53
N ILE A 124 4.50 -5.17 0.69
CA ILE A 124 4.02 -3.91 0.10
C ILE A 124 3.30 -3.14 1.19
N ASP A 125 3.65 -1.88 1.41
CA ASP A 125 3.09 -1.14 2.54
C ASP A 125 2.71 0.32 2.22
N TRP A 126 1.88 0.83 3.12
CA TRP A 126 1.62 2.24 3.35
C TRP A 126 1.91 2.56 4.82
N GLU A 127 2.68 3.62 5.06
CA GLU A 127 2.99 4.09 6.41
C GLU A 127 2.56 5.55 6.57
N GLY A 128 1.49 5.75 7.35
CA GLY A 128 1.02 7.05 7.80
C GLY A 128 1.78 7.51 9.02
N ILE A 129 2.72 8.44 8.85
CA ILE A 129 3.50 9.01 9.96
C ILE A 129 2.73 10.19 10.55
N GLY A 130 2.18 10.02 11.75
CA GLY A 130 1.33 10.99 12.44
C GLY A 130 1.99 12.34 12.75
N THR A 131 3.32 12.41 12.65
CA THR A 131 4.11 13.64 12.68
C THR A 131 3.83 14.53 11.46
N TYR A 132 3.55 13.94 10.30
CA TYR A 132 3.45 14.63 9.00
C TYR A 132 2.03 14.55 8.43
N ASN A 133 1.26 15.63 8.57
CA ASN A 133 -0.12 15.70 8.08
C ASN A 133 -0.24 16.22 6.63
N TYR A 134 0.72 15.87 5.77
CA TYR A 134 0.77 16.31 4.36
C TYR A 134 1.30 15.24 3.39
N GLU A 135 1.64 14.05 3.88
CA GLU A 135 2.18 12.95 3.07
C GLU A 135 1.83 11.60 3.69
N ILE A 136 2.05 10.54 2.92
CA ILE A 136 2.08 9.16 3.39
C ILE A 136 3.29 8.49 2.75
N GLU A 137 3.93 7.55 3.44
CA GLU A 137 4.98 6.75 2.85
C GLU A 137 4.40 5.54 2.12
N THR A 138 5.05 5.16 1.02
CA THR A 138 4.92 3.85 0.38
C THR A 138 6.26 3.15 0.43
N ASN A 139 6.26 1.85 0.70
CA ASN A 139 7.47 1.05 0.69
C ASN A 139 7.21 -0.37 0.16
N TYR A 140 8.29 -1.11 -0.04
CA TYR A 140 8.24 -2.51 -0.42
C TYR A 140 9.53 -3.25 -0.01
N PHE A 141 9.39 -4.54 0.28
CA PHE A 141 10.50 -5.46 0.48
C PHE A 141 10.29 -6.69 -0.37
N GLY A 142 11.38 -7.28 -0.84
CA GLY A 142 11.34 -8.58 -1.49
C GLY A 142 12.22 -9.53 -0.70
N LYS A 143 11.65 -10.63 -0.23
CA LYS A 143 12.36 -11.72 0.46
C LYS A 143 13.19 -11.23 1.65
N ASP A 144 12.63 -10.30 2.44
CA ASP A 144 13.30 -9.62 3.57
C ASP A 144 14.67 -9.00 3.22
N ASN A 145 14.88 -8.60 1.97
CA ASN A 145 16.15 -8.01 1.58
C ASN A 145 16.26 -6.58 2.15
N THR A 146 16.88 -6.44 3.31
CA THR A 146 17.11 -5.16 4.01
C THR A 146 18.49 -4.55 3.74
N THR A 147 19.17 -4.97 2.67
CA THR A 147 20.51 -4.46 2.31
C THR A 147 20.52 -2.95 2.03
N THR A 148 19.39 -2.41 1.55
CA THR A 148 19.17 -0.99 1.30
C THR A 148 17.81 -0.55 1.85
N TYR A 149 17.70 0.73 2.19
CA TYR A 149 16.47 1.38 2.69
C TYR A 149 16.05 2.54 1.76
N ASP A 150 16.35 2.42 0.47
CA ASP A 150 16.14 3.44 -0.57
C ASP A 150 14.79 3.29 -1.30
N ARG A 151 13.89 2.48 -0.76
CA ARG A 151 12.63 2.08 -1.39
C ARG A 151 11.43 2.91 -0.95
N ALA A 152 11.56 3.67 0.14
CA ALA A 152 10.53 4.58 0.62
C ALA A 152 10.31 5.72 -0.40
N THR A 153 9.05 6.05 -0.65
CA THR A 153 8.68 7.30 -1.34
C THR A 153 7.50 7.94 -0.64
N TYR A 154 7.42 9.28 -0.68
CA TYR A 154 6.48 10.07 0.12
C TYR A 154 5.53 10.88 -0.78
N PRO A 155 4.50 10.25 -1.38
CA PRO A 155 3.46 10.99 -2.09
C PRO A 155 2.71 11.95 -1.16
N ASN A 156 2.44 13.15 -1.67
CA ASN A 156 1.68 14.16 -0.94
C ASN A 156 0.21 13.73 -0.80
N VAL A 157 -0.30 13.75 0.43
CA VAL A 157 -1.71 13.52 0.76
C VAL A 157 -2.15 14.66 1.67
N THR A 158 -3.22 15.36 1.30
CA THR A 158 -3.65 16.51 2.10
C THR A 158 -4.37 16.03 3.34
N THR A 159 -3.86 16.38 4.52
CA THR A 159 -4.52 16.15 5.82
C THR A 159 -4.93 14.69 6.12
N PRO A 160 -4.06 13.68 5.93
CA PRO A 160 -4.39 12.26 6.14
C PRO A 160 -4.82 11.91 7.57
N ALA A 161 -4.46 12.72 8.57
CA ALA A 161 -4.87 12.53 9.96
C ALA A 161 -6.24 13.16 10.29
N ASP A 162 -6.72 14.10 9.46
CA ASP A 162 -7.98 14.82 9.68
C ASP A 162 -9.15 14.18 8.92
N THR A 163 -8.89 13.61 7.75
CA THR A 163 -9.91 13.06 6.85
C THR A 163 -9.61 11.64 6.40
N PHE A 164 -10.65 10.87 6.10
CA PHE A 164 -10.49 9.57 5.47
C PHE A 164 -10.03 9.73 4.02
N HIS A 165 -9.05 8.92 3.63
CA HIS A 165 -8.62 8.69 2.26
C HIS A 165 -8.77 7.22 1.90
N THR A 166 -8.87 6.93 0.61
CA THR A 166 -8.78 5.56 0.10
C THR A 166 -7.36 5.31 -0.41
N TYR A 167 -6.63 4.46 0.30
CA TYR A 167 -5.32 3.97 -0.11
C TYR A 167 -5.51 2.65 -0.82
N ALA A 168 -4.97 2.53 -2.04
CA ALA A 168 -5.14 1.33 -2.81
C ALA A 168 -3.85 0.89 -3.49
N VAL A 169 -3.74 -0.41 -3.74
CA VAL A 169 -2.62 -1.02 -4.47
C VAL A 169 -3.19 -1.94 -5.54
N ASP A 170 -2.78 -1.73 -6.80
CA ASP A 170 -2.91 -2.72 -7.87
C ASP A 170 -1.59 -3.48 -7.99
N TRP A 171 -1.62 -4.76 -7.64
CA TRP A 171 -0.46 -5.63 -7.58
C TRP A 171 -0.61 -6.74 -8.61
N THR A 172 0.26 -6.72 -9.62
CA THR A 172 0.31 -7.69 -10.70
C THR A 172 1.71 -8.31 -10.77
N SER A 173 1.89 -9.35 -11.58
CA SER A 173 3.22 -9.93 -11.82
C SER A 173 4.17 -9.00 -12.57
N SER A 174 3.68 -7.92 -13.19
CA SER A 174 4.49 -6.99 -13.98
C SER A 174 4.77 -5.65 -13.28
N GLN A 175 3.88 -5.23 -12.38
CA GLN A 175 4.02 -3.96 -11.65
C GLN A 175 3.21 -3.95 -10.37
N ILE A 176 3.61 -3.08 -9.45
CA ILE A 176 2.81 -2.61 -8.32
C ILE A 176 2.52 -1.13 -8.54
N GLU A 177 1.26 -0.73 -8.39
CA GLU A 177 0.83 0.64 -8.52
C GLU A 177 0.02 1.07 -7.29
N TRP A 178 0.44 2.17 -6.67
CA TRP A 178 -0.19 2.73 -5.48
C TRP A 178 -1.08 3.90 -5.88
N PHE A 179 -2.26 3.98 -5.25
CA PHE A 179 -3.26 5.00 -5.48
C PHE A 179 -3.70 5.65 -4.16
N VAL A 180 -3.92 6.97 -4.22
CA VAL A 180 -4.63 7.71 -3.18
C VAL A 180 -5.87 8.34 -3.80
N ASP A 181 -7.04 8.06 -3.25
CA ASP A 181 -8.33 8.55 -3.73
C ASP A 181 -8.56 8.31 -5.24
N GLY A 182 -8.09 7.17 -5.73
CA GLY A 182 -8.19 6.75 -7.14
C GLY A 182 -7.16 7.40 -8.07
N VAL A 183 -6.23 8.20 -7.56
CA VAL A 183 -5.13 8.80 -8.33
C VAL A 183 -3.86 8.00 -8.11
N SER A 184 -3.21 7.57 -9.19
CA SER A 184 -1.91 6.89 -9.13
C SER A 184 -0.83 7.83 -8.61
N VAL A 185 -0.09 7.39 -7.59
CA VAL A 185 0.96 8.18 -6.93
C VAL A 185 2.35 7.55 -7.02
N ARG A 186 2.41 6.24 -7.31
CA ARG A 186 3.67 5.50 -7.50
C ARG A 186 3.41 4.27 -8.37
N THR A 187 4.37 3.96 -9.23
CA THR A 187 4.45 2.69 -9.94
C THR A 187 5.84 2.08 -9.73
N LEU A 188 5.90 0.79 -9.47
CA LEU A 188 7.12 -0.01 -9.44
C LEU A 188 6.99 -1.10 -10.50
N ALA A 189 7.80 -1.05 -11.56
CA ALA A 189 7.87 -2.15 -12.51
C ALA A 189 8.65 -3.33 -11.92
N TYR A 190 8.37 -4.54 -12.41
CA TYR A 190 9.08 -5.75 -12.00
C TYR A 190 10.60 -5.60 -12.16
N GLU A 191 11.07 -5.10 -13.30
CA GLU A 191 12.50 -4.90 -13.56
C GLU A 191 13.18 -3.89 -12.61
N ASP A 192 12.46 -2.89 -12.12
CA ASP A 192 13.03 -1.85 -11.24
C ASP A 192 13.36 -2.40 -9.85
N ALA A 193 12.69 -3.47 -9.43
CA ALA A 193 12.92 -4.15 -8.16
C ALA A 193 14.05 -5.19 -8.26
N LEU A 194 15.24 -4.72 -8.64
CA LEU A 194 16.46 -5.55 -8.81
C LEU A 194 16.25 -6.68 -9.84
N ASP A 195 15.82 -6.32 -11.04
CA ASP A 195 15.48 -7.27 -12.11
C ASP A 195 14.47 -8.35 -11.64
N GLY A 196 13.53 -7.96 -10.76
CA GLY A 196 12.50 -8.84 -10.21
C GLY A 196 12.86 -9.60 -8.93
N LYS A 197 14.12 -9.58 -8.50
CA LYS A 197 14.56 -10.36 -7.33
C LYS A 197 14.00 -9.82 -6.02
N ASN A 198 13.79 -8.51 -5.95
CA ASN A 198 13.16 -7.85 -4.80
C ASN A 198 11.70 -7.46 -5.10
N PHE A 199 11.12 -7.93 -6.21
CA PHE A 199 9.73 -7.63 -6.53
C PHE A 199 8.80 -8.51 -5.68
N PRO A 200 7.86 -7.91 -4.92
CA PRO A 200 6.87 -8.66 -4.17
C PRO A 200 5.98 -9.49 -5.11
N GLN A 201 5.97 -10.81 -4.95
CA GLN A 201 5.44 -11.71 -5.97
C GLN A 201 4.87 -13.02 -5.42
N THR A 202 4.66 -13.13 -4.12
CA THR A 202 4.14 -14.34 -3.46
C THR A 202 2.88 -14.03 -2.67
N PRO A 203 1.98 -15.00 -2.39
CA PRO A 203 0.70 -14.73 -1.74
C PRO A 203 0.87 -13.98 -0.42
N MET A 204 0.00 -13.00 -0.17
CA MET A 204 0.11 -12.11 0.99
C MET A 204 -1.16 -12.10 1.83
N THR A 205 -0.97 -11.95 3.14
CA THR A 205 -2.02 -11.49 4.04
C THR A 205 -2.09 -9.97 4.04
N LEU A 206 -3.24 -9.41 4.42
CA LEU A 206 -3.37 -7.99 4.71
C LEU A 206 -3.30 -7.79 6.22
N ARG A 207 -2.33 -6.98 6.68
CA ARG A 207 -2.13 -6.58 8.07
C ARG A 207 -2.39 -5.09 8.19
N ILE A 208 -3.17 -4.70 9.19
CA ILE A 208 -3.52 -3.29 9.44
C ILE A 208 -3.37 -3.02 10.92
N GLY A 209 -2.64 -1.96 11.27
CA GLY A 209 -2.35 -1.66 12.66
C GLY A 209 -1.82 -0.26 12.88
N ILE A 210 -1.70 0.09 14.16
CA ILE A 210 -1.10 1.34 14.63
C ILE A 210 -0.02 0.98 15.65
N TRP A 211 1.08 1.72 15.68
CA TRP A 211 2.17 1.50 16.64
C TRP A 211 2.98 2.79 16.84
N ALA A 212 3.79 2.84 17.90
CA ALA A 212 4.66 3.98 18.20
C ALA A 212 6.07 3.75 17.63
N GLY A 213 6.35 4.27 16.44
CA GLY A 213 7.71 4.30 15.87
C GLY A 213 8.65 5.19 16.66
N GLY A 214 8.12 6.24 17.27
CA GLY A 214 8.83 7.11 18.21
C GLY A 214 8.96 6.56 19.62
N ASP A 215 8.66 5.28 19.90
CA ASP A 215 8.89 4.74 21.25
C ASP A 215 10.37 4.91 21.66
N PRO A 216 10.68 5.43 22.85
CA PRO A 216 12.07 5.61 23.29
C PRO A 216 12.88 4.32 23.43
N ASP A 217 12.25 3.13 23.41
CA ASP A 217 12.94 1.85 23.38
C ASP A 217 13.30 1.39 21.95
N ASN A 218 12.79 2.06 20.91
CA ASN A 218 13.16 1.79 19.52
C ASN A 218 14.56 2.32 19.20
N GLY A 219 15.14 1.86 18.09
CA GLY A 219 16.41 2.39 17.61
C GLY A 219 16.29 3.84 17.14
N GLU A 220 17.37 4.61 17.30
CA GLU A 220 17.43 6.03 16.93
C GLU A 220 16.98 6.29 15.48
N GLY A 221 17.35 5.43 14.53
CA GLY A 221 16.92 5.56 13.13
C GLY A 221 15.40 5.38 12.93
N THR A 222 14.75 4.51 13.70
CA THR A 222 13.29 4.32 13.65
C THR A 222 12.57 5.52 14.26
N ILE A 223 13.08 6.04 15.38
CA ILE A 223 12.54 7.24 16.02
C ILE A 223 12.68 8.47 15.11
N GLU A 224 13.84 8.64 14.46
CA GLU A 224 14.08 9.71 13.50
C GLU A 224 13.16 9.60 12.29
N TRP A 225 13.03 8.41 11.70
CA TRP A 225 12.11 8.14 10.59
C TRP A 225 10.65 8.47 10.96
N ALA A 226 10.21 8.08 12.16
CA ALA A 226 8.88 8.37 12.68
C ALA A 226 8.64 9.86 12.97
N GLY A 227 9.67 10.70 12.84
CA GLY A 227 9.61 12.14 13.02
C GLY A 227 9.79 12.62 14.46
N GLY A 228 10.27 11.76 15.36
CA GLY A 228 10.60 12.09 16.74
C GLY A 228 10.04 11.10 17.76
N GLU A 229 10.46 11.30 19.01
CA GLU A 229 10.02 10.50 20.16
C GLU A 229 8.53 10.74 20.46
N THR A 230 7.79 9.67 20.75
CA THR A 230 6.37 9.72 21.08
C THR A 230 6.14 10.20 22.50
N ASP A 231 5.33 11.24 22.66
CA ASP A 231 4.86 11.71 23.95
C ASP A 231 3.55 11.01 24.34
N TYR A 232 3.63 9.92 25.08
CA TYR A 232 2.45 9.18 25.53
C TYR A 232 1.51 9.97 26.45
N SER A 233 1.89 11.16 26.94
CA SER A 233 0.95 12.03 27.67
C SER A 233 -0.09 12.68 26.77
N ASP A 234 0.13 12.69 25.45
CA ASP A 234 -0.83 13.13 24.43
C ASP A 234 -1.81 12.02 24.01
N ALA A 235 -1.66 10.80 24.55
CA ALA A 235 -2.57 9.70 24.30
C ALA A 235 -4.02 10.04 24.78
N PRO A 236 -5.06 9.47 24.14
CA PRO A 236 -5.00 8.40 23.16
C PRO A 236 -4.69 8.86 21.73
N PHE A 237 -3.90 8.06 21.00
CA PHE A 237 -3.73 8.19 19.56
C PHE A 237 -4.62 7.18 18.85
N SER A 238 -5.38 7.61 17.83
CA SER A 238 -6.40 6.77 17.21
C SER A 238 -6.34 6.81 15.69
N MET A 239 -6.14 5.64 15.10
CA MET A 239 -6.29 5.36 13.68
C MET A 239 -7.67 4.72 13.45
N TYR A 240 -8.29 5.04 12.32
CA TYR A 240 -9.59 4.47 11.95
C TYR A 240 -9.56 3.89 10.55
N VAL A 241 -10.18 2.72 10.38
CA VAL A 241 -10.38 2.07 9.08
C VAL A 241 -11.87 1.82 8.88
N GLU A 242 -12.46 2.51 7.91
CA GLU A 242 -13.90 2.40 7.63
C GLU A 242 -14.20 1.08 6.91
N SER A 243 -13.43 0.76 5.87
CA SER A 243 -13.66 -0.43 5.05
C SER A 243 -12.40 -0.93 4.38
N VAL A 244 -12.44 -2.21 4.02
CA VAL A 244 -11.44 -2.90 3.21
C VAL A 244 -12.14 -3.60 2.06
N LYS A 245 -11.59 -3.50 0.86
CA LYS A 245 -12.00 -4.26 -0.31
C LYS A 245 -10.79 -4.94 -0.92
N ILE A 246 -10.91 -6.20 -1.27
CA ILE A 246 -9.86 -6.97 -1.94
C ILE A 246 -10.47 -7.61 -3.18
N ILE A 247 -9.83 -7.45 -4.32
CA ILE A 247 -10.05 -8.23 -5.53
C ILE A 247 -8.85 -9.17 -5.67
N ASN A 248 -9.08 -10.47 -5.49
CA ASN A 248 -8.04 -11.47 -5.63
C ASN A 248 -7.96 -11.92 -7.08
N TYR A 249 -6.85 -11.62 -7.77
CA TYR A 249 -6.70 -11.98 -9.19
C TYR A 249 -6.52 -13.48 -9.42
N ASN A 250 -6.12 -14.23 -8.40
CA ASN A 250 -5.95 -15.67 -8.48
C ASN A 250 -6.67 -16.40 -7.33
N PRO A 251 -8.02 -16.46 -7.32
CA PRO A 251 -8.77 -17.11 -6.26
C PRO A 251 -8.43 -18.60 -6.12
N ALA A 252 -8.02 -18.99 -4.91
CA ALA A 252 -7.74 -20.36 -4.54
C ALA A 252 -8.13 -20.65 -3.09
N ASP A 253 -8.49 -21.90 -2.77
CA ASP A 253 -8.65 -22.32 -1.36
C ASP A 253 -7.29 -22.41 -0.65
N THR A 254 -6.23 -22.77 -1.37
CA THR A 254 -4.87 -22.77 -0.82
C THR A 254 -3.81 -22.37 -1.84
N TYR A 255 -2.72 -21.78 -1.35
CA TYR A 255 -1.49 -21.57 -2.11
C TYR A 255 -0.35 -22.42 -1.52
N THR A 256 0.52 -22.97 -2.37
CA THR A 256 1.65 -23.78 -1.92
C THR A 256 2.89 -23.43 -2.71
N TYR A 257 3.98 -23.13 -2.01
CA TYR A 257 5.31 -22.99 -2.60
C TYR A 257 5.79 -24.38 -3.05
N SER A 258 5.96 -24.61 -4.36
CA SER A 258 6.43 -25.92 -4.86
C SER A 258 7.93 -26.14 -4.71
N ASP A 259 8.68 -25.07 -4.46
CA ASP A 259 10.12 -25.05 -4.28
C ASP A 259 10.48 -23.88 -3.33
N LYS A 260 11.78 -23.56 -3.24
CA LYS A 260 12.33 -22.56 -2.32
C LYS A 260 12.81 -21.29 -3.02
N THR A 261 12.39 -21.03 -4.26
CA THR A 261 12.89 -19.86 -4.99
C THR A 261 12.20 -18.56 -4.56
N GLY A 262 10.96 -18.66 -4.05
CA GLY A 262 10.09 -17.50 -3.80
C GLY A 262 9.67 -16.80 -5.10
N ASP A 263 9.75 -17.48 -6.23
CA ASP A 263 9.23 -16.95 -7.50
C ASP A 263 7.73 -17.19 -7.56
N TYR A 264 6.97 -16.25 -8.12
CA TYR A 264 5.52 -16.40 -8.28
C TYR A 264 5.12 -17.65 -9.09
N THR A 265 6.02 -18.13 -9.96
CA THR A 265 5.81 -19.35 -10.76
C THR A 265 5.89 -20.66 -9.96
N SER A 266 6.51 -20.62 -8.77
CA SER A 266 6.55 -21.73 -7.82
C SER A 266 5.21 -21.94 -7.11
N ILE A 267 4.34 -20.93 -7.09
CA ILE A 267 3.08 -20.96 -6.35
C ILE A 267 2.07 -21.87 -7.05
N LYS A 268 1.60 -22.89 -6.35
CA LYS A 268 0.56 -23.82 -6.80
C LYS A 268 -0.75 -23.51 -6.11
N LEU A 269 -1.79 -23.37 -6.93
CA LEU A 269 -3.15 -23.09 -6.49
C LEU A 269 -3.94 -24.39 -6.42
N ALA A 270 -4.72 -24.57 -5.36
CA ALA A 270 -5.68 -25.67 -5.27
C ALA A 270 -7.04 -25.16 -4.79
N ASN A 271 -8.10 -25.74 -5.38
CA ASN A 271 -9.48 -25.56 -4.96
C ASN A 271 -10.02 -26.91 -4.49
N THR A 272 -10.47 -26.96 -3.24
CA THR A 272 -11.17 -28.09 -2.65
C THR A 272 -12.52 -28.25 -3.34
N THR A 273 -12.56 -29.10 -4.36
CA THR A 273 -13.84 -29.56 -4.90
C THR A 273 -14.53 -30.34 -3.79
N SER A 274 -15.62 -29.82 -3.24
CA SER A 274 -16.49 -30.59 -2.34
C SER A 274 -17.10 -31.78 -3.11
N SER A 275 -16.38 -32.89 -3.09
CA SER A 275 -16.71 -34.29 -3.45
C SER A 275 -17.38 -34.57 -4.80
N GLY A 276 -16.59 -35.13 -5.72
CA GLY A 276 -17.06 -35.92 -6.85
C GLY A 276 -15.88 -36.44 -7.66
N THR A 277 -15.57 -37.73 -7.55
CA THR A 277 -14.56 -38.43 -8.34
C THR A 277 -14.62 -38.05 -9.83
N THR A 278 -13.58 -37.41 -10.35
CA THR A 278 -13.05 -37.69 -11.68
C THR A 278 -11.62 -37.18 -11.77
N THR A 279 -10.68 -38.12 -11.83
CA THR A 279 -9.32 -37.93 -12.33
C THR A 279 -9.36 -37.17 -13.65
N SER A 280 -8.83 -35.95 -13.66
CA SER A 280 -8.48 -35.24 -14.89
C SER A 280 -6.98 -35.03 -14.90
N SER A 281 -6.28 -36.05 -15.39
CA SER A 281 -4.91 -35.93 -15.87
C SER A 281 -4.88 -34.90 -17.00
N VAL A 282 -4.27 -33.75 -16.74
CA VAL A 282 -3.91 -32.78 -17.77
C VAL A 282 -2.73 -33.33 -18.56
N SER A 283 -3.03 -33.99 -19.66
CA SER A 283 -2.04 -34.43 -20.64
C SER A 283 -1.44 -33.20 -21.32
N SER A 284 -0.16 -32.96 -21.09
CA SER A 284 0.67 -32.05 -21.88
C SER A 284 0.73 -32.56 -23.33
N LEU A 285 0.17 -31.77 -24.25
CA LEU A 285 0.28 -32.02 -25.69
C LEU A 285 1.65 -31.53 -26.17
N SER A 286 2.65 -32.39 -26.07
CA SER A 286 3.94 -32.21 -26.75
C SER A 286 3.73 -32.40 -28.26
N SER A 287 3.81 -31.30 -29.01
CA SER A 287 3.89 -31.33 -30.47
C SER A 287 5.26 -31.84 -30.91
N SER A 288 5.30 -33.10 -31.35
CA SER A 288 6.47 -33.71 -31.98
C SER A 288 6.59 -33.26 -33.43
N THR A 289 7.73 -32.64 -33.73
CA THR A 289 8.23 -32.37 -35.07
C THR A 289 8.63 -33.67 -35.76
N THR A 290 8.01 -33.98 -36.89
CA THR A 290 8.52 -34.96 -37.86
C THR A 290 8.82 -34.27 -39.18
N SER A 291 10.09 -34.30 -39.53
CA SER A 291 10.68 -33.87 -40.79
C SER A 291 10.51 -34.93 -41.87
N SER A 292 10.04 -34.52 -43.06
CA SER A 292 10.33 -35.22 -44.32
C SER A 292 10.36 -34.24 -45.49
N SER A 293 11.57 -34.00 -46.01
CA SER A 293 11.88 -33.60 -47.39
C SER A 293 11.49 -34.75 -48.34
N SER A 294 11.25 -34.63 -49.65
CA SER A 294 11.56 -33.65 -50.71
C SER A 294 10.83 -34.10 -52.00
N GLY A 295 10.56 -33.20 -52.94
CA GLY A 295 10.22 -33.58 -54.33
C GLY A 295 9.51 -32.52 -55.16
N SER A 296 10.30 -31.67 -55.82
CA SER A 296 9.91 -30.57 -56.71
C SER A 296 9.16 -31.02 -57.99
N SER A 297 8.26 -30.17 -58.50
CA SER A 297 8.32 -29.69 -59.90
C SER A 297 7.45 -28.45 -60.13
N THR A 298 7.94 -27.66 -61.06
CA THR A 298 7.64 -26.28 -61.48
C THR A 298 6.38 -26.10 -62.34
N GLY A 299 5.73 -24.92 -62.28
CA GLY A 299 4.76 -24.50 -63.31
C GLY A 299 3.94 -23.23 -63.04
N ALA A 300 4.56 -22.06 -63.28
CA ALA A 300 4.02 -20.77 -63.75
C ALA A 300 2.60 -20.26 -63.38
N SER A 301 2.61 -19.09 -62.71
CA SER A 301 1.85 -17.85 -62.92
C SER A 301 0.48 -17.83 -63.62
N THR A 302 -0.51 -17.20 -62.98
CA THR A 302 -1.20 -15.96 -63.44
C THR A 302 -2.22 -15.49 -62.39
N ALA A 303 -2.17 -14.20 -62.06
CA ALA A 303 -3.13 -13.50 -61.22
C ALA A 303 -4.43 -13.16 -61.98
N THR A 304 -5.58 -13.11 -61.30
CA THR A 304 -6.59 -12.04 -61.39
C THR A 304 -7.72 -12.28 -60.38
N SER A 305 -8.09 -11.19 -59.72
CA SER A 305 -9.15 -10.96 -58.73
C SER A 305 -10.56 -11.31 -59.21
N THR A 306 -11.48 -11.59 -58.27
CA THR A 306 -12.72 -10.82 -57.97
C THR A 306 -13.72 -11.71 -57.23
N ALA A 307 -14.09 -11.35 -55.99
CA ALA A 307 -15.21 -11.94 -55.26
C ALA A 307 -16.14 -10.82 -54.75
N THR A 308 -17.22 -10.65 -55.52
CA THR A 308 -18.63 -10.49 -55.17
C THR A 308 -19.06 -9.74 -53.90
N SER A 309 -19.86 -8.71 -54.17
CA SER A 309 -20.67 -7.87 -53.28
C SER A 309 -21.93 -8.57 -52.74
N THR A 310 -22.15 -8.41 -51.44
CA THR A 310 -23.39 -8.03 -50.72
C THR A 310 -24.77 -8.44 -51.24
N GLY A 311 -25.55 -9.06 -50.34
CA GLY A 311 -27.01 -9.13 -50.40
C GLY A 311 -27.69 -9.04 -49.02
N THR A 312 -28.66 -8.11 -48.91
CA THR A 312 -29.92 -8.13 -48.12
C THR A 312 -29.84 -8.13 -46.57
N ILE A 313 -30.19 -7.04 -45.88
CA ILE A 313 -31.53 -6.47 -45.53
C ILE A 313 -32.35 -7.34 -44.55
N SER A 314 -32.57 -6.82 -43.33
CA SER A 314 -33.90 -6.54 -42.71
C SER A 314 -33.76 -6.37 -41.19
N SER A 315 -34.04 -5.17 -40.64
CA SER A 315 -35.30 -4.83 -39.92
C SER A 315 -35.21 -5.16 -38.41
N SER A 316 -35.65 -4.40 -37.41
CA SER A 316 -36.57 -3.26 -37.33
C SER A 316 -36.40 -2.55 -35.97
N ASN A 317 -36.57 -1.23 -35.97
CA ASN A 317 -37.19 -0.36 -34.96
C ASN A 317 -37.59 -0.94 -33.59
N ARG A 318 -37.37 -0.16 -32.51
CA ARG A 318 -38.34 0.88 -32.09
C ARG A 318 -37.78 1.81 -30.99
N THR A 319 -38.05 3.09 -31.19
CA THR A 319 -37.73 4.22 -30.31
C THR A 319 -39.01 4.72 -29.60
N ILE A 320 -38.80 5.46 -28.51
CA ILE A 320 -39.64 6.52 -27.88
C ILE A 320 -40.67 6.06 -26.85
N SER A 321 -40.52 6.51 -25.60
CA SER A 321 -41.40 7.54 -25.01
C SER A 321 -40.86 8.14 -23.70
N SER A 322 -40.79 9.47 -23.72
CA SER A 322 -40.65 10.41 -22.61
C SER A 322 -41.93 10.52 -21.80
N ASN A 323 -41.82 10.74 -20.48
CA ASN A 323 -42.85 11.50 -19.75
C ASN A 323 -42.25 12.29 -18.58
N SER A 324 -42.46 13.60 -18.63
CA SER A 324 -42.15 14.59 -17.59
C SER A 324 -43.38 14.85 -16.72
N THR A 325 -43.21 14.97 -15.41
CA THR A 325 -44.15 15.69 -14.53
C THR A 325 -43.42 16.35 -13.36
N SER A 326 -43.71 17.63 -13.19
CA SER A 326 -43.26 18.59 -12.19
C SER A 326 -44.08 18.55 -10.90
N SER A 327 -43.47 18.89 -9.76
CA SER A 327 -44.12 19.71 -8.70
C SER A 327 -43.15 20.12 -7.59
N THR A 328 -42.86 21.42 -7.48
CA THR A 328 -42.50 22.13 -6.24
C THR A 328 -43.78 22.55 -5.50
N PRO A 329 -43.74 22.73 -4.16
CA PRO A 329 -43.76 24.11 -3.63
C PRO A 329 -42.95 24.33 -2.34
N SER A 330 -42.51 25.57 -2.13
CA SER A 330 -42.17 26.23 -0.84
C SER A 330 -43.11 27.44 -0.67
N PRO A 331 -43.14 28.26 0.41
CA PRO A 331 -42.38 28.26 1.67
C PRO A 331 -43.23 28.53 2.95
N SER A 332 -42.65 28.45 4.16
CA SER A 332 -43.04 29.32 5.29
C SER A 332 -42.01 29.35 6.43
N SER A 333 -41.73 30.58 6.86
CA SER A 333 -40.84 31.05 7.92
C SER A 333 -41.42 30.94 9.35
N SER A 334 -40.56 30.77 10.36
CA SER A 334 -40.75 31.40 11.68
C SER A 334 -39.46 31.40 12.52
N THR A 335 -38.93 32.60 12.80
CA THR A 335 -38.08 32.96 13.94
C THR A 335 -38.92 33.17 15.22
N PRO A 336 -38.31 33.07 16.41
CA PRO A 336 -37.92 34.26 17.20
C PRO A 336 -36.49 34.13 17.80
N SER A 337 -35.63 35.15 17.78
CA SER A 337 -35.37 36.15 18.85
C SER A 337 -35.21 35.51 20.24
N SER A 338 -34.21 35.74 21.09
CA SER A 338 -33.05 36.65 21.17
C SER A 338 -32.35 36.33 22.51
N SER A 339 -31.02 36.37 22.60
CA SER A 339 -30.35 36.86 23.81
C SER A 339 -28.91 37.28 23.53
N THR A 340 -28.63 38.46 24.06
CA THR A 340 -27.44 39.29 23.97
C THR A 340 -26.37 38.78 24.92
N SER A 341 -25.12 38.68 24.48
CA SER A 341 -23.98 38.87 25.37
C SER A 341 -22.84 39.57 24.63
N THR A 342 -22.47 40.69 25.25
CA THR A 342 -21.42 41.65 24.95
C THR A 342 -20.04 41.01 24.90
N ALA A 343 -19.30 41.21 23.80
CA ALA A 343 -17.84 41.09 23.77
C ALA A 343 -17.25 42.47 23.49
N SER A 344 -16.62 43.04 24.51
CA SER A 344 -15.89 44.29 24.46
C SER A 344 -14.64 44.14 23.61
N SER A 345 -14.51 44.99 22.60
CA SER A 345 -13.30 45.24 21.84
C SER A 345 -12.27 45.98 22.72
N ALA A 346 -11.17 45.32 23.05
CA ALA A 346 -9.98 45.96 23.61
C ALA A 346 -8.88 45.98 22.53
N SER A 347 -8.66 47.17 21.99
CA SER A 347 -7.52 47.53 21.16
C SER A 347 -6.25 47.53 22.02
N PHE A 348 -5.23 46.78 21.61
CA PHE A 348 -3.87 47.00 22.11
C PHE A 348 -3.03 47.67 21.04
N THR A 349 -2.61 48.89 21.39
CA THR A 349 -1.70 49.77 20.70
C THR A 349 -0.30 49.16 20.57
N ALA A 350 0.25 49.23 19.36
CA ALA A 350 1.66 49.05 19.10
C ALA A 350 2.47 50.16 19.79
N ALA A 351 3.50 49.77 20.53
CA ALA A 351 4.54 50.66 21.02
C ALA A 351 5.88 50.26 20.38
N ALA A 352 6.40 51.19 19.57
CA ALA A 352 7.74 51.15 19.02
C ALA A 352 8.76 51.51 20.13
N ALA A 353 9.88 50.79 20.18
CA ALA A 353 11.09 51.23 20.87
C ALA A 353 12.28 51.12 19.91
N ASN A 354 12.91 52.27 19.68
CA ASN A 354 14.10 52.45 18.85
C ASN A 354 15.37 51.92 19.55
N VAL A 355 16.13 51.13 18.81
CA VAL A 355 17.56 51.28 18.43
C VAL A 355 18.57 51.78 19.47
N LEU A 356 19.49 50.87 19.82
CA LEU A 356 20.95 51.04 19.93
C LEU A 356 21.52 49.70 19.41
N GLY A 357 22.30 49.55 18.34
CA GLY A 357 23.38 50.40 17.86
C GLY A 357 24.72 49.68 18.09
N LEU A 358 25.06 48.68 17.27
CA LEU A 358 26.42 48.16 17.13
C LEU A 358 26.63 47.57 15.73
N THR A 359 27.63 48.11 15.06
CA THR A 359 27.93 47.99 13.63
C THR A 359 28.97 46.90 13.34
N MET A 360 28.69 46.14 12.26
CA MET A 360 29.57 45.70 11.17
C MET A 360 30.90 44.98 11.48
N ASN A 361 31.05 43.74 10.96
CA ASN A 361 31.80 43.54 9.71
C ASN A 361 31.51 42.16 9.04
N PRO A 362 31.55 42.05 7.70
CA PRO A 362 31.22 40.83 6.95
C PRO A 362 32.48 40.07 6.50
N VAL A 363 32.42 38.73 6.44
CA VAL A 363 33.45 37.92 5.78
C VAL A 363 32.81 36.78 4.98
N VAL A 364 32.82 37.00 3.66
CA VAL A 364 33.12 36.05 2.57
C VAL A 364 32.13 34.91 2.28
N ALA A 365 31.35 35.14 1.22
CA ALA A 365 30.87 34.11 0.32
C ALA A 365 32.00 33.65 -0.62
N LEU A 366 32.13 32.35 -0.84
CA LEU A 366 32.93 31.73 -1.90
C LEU A 366 32.02 30.76 -2.69
N PRO A 367 32.07 30.76 -4.04
CA PRO A 367 31.13 30.02 -4.88
C PRO A 367 31.63 28.62 -5.28
N ILE A 368 30.65 27.76 -5.57
CA ILE A 368 30.55 26.71 -6.61
C ILE A 368 31.86 26.06 -7.10
N ALA A 369 31.96 24.74 -6.93
CA ALA A 369 32.65 23.86 -7.88
C ALA A 369 31.92 22.51 -7.99
N ALA A 370 31.30 22.29 -9.14
CA ALA A 370 30.90 20.98 -9.64
C ALA A 370 32.16 20.16 -10.00
N LEU A 371 32.16 18.87 -9.69
CA LEU A 371 33.07 17.92 -10.33
C LEU A 371 32.33 16.62 -10.65
N PHE A 372 32.01 16.46 -11.93
CA PHE A 372 31.91 15.16 -12.60
C PHE A 372 33.32 14.57 -12.69
N PHE A 373 33.49 13.26 -12.45
CA PHE A 373 34.17 12.33 -13.35
C PHE A 373 34.11 10.88 -12.80
N PHE A 374 33.60 9.98 -13.63
CA PHE A 374 33.88 8.55 -13.80
C PHE A 374 34.77 7.83 -12.77
N LEU A 375 34.20 6.83 -12.10
CA LEU A 375 34.43 5.40 -12.36
C LEU A 375 33.41 4.54 -11.61
#